data_AF-A0A7S0RJ09-F1
#
_entry.id   AF-A0A7S0RJ09-F1
#
_cell.length_a   1.000
_cell.length_b   1.000
_cell.length_c   1.000
_cell.angle_alpha   90.00
_cell.angle_beta   90.00
_cell.angle_gamma   90.00
#
_symmetry.space_group_name_H-M   'P 1'
#
loop_
_entity.id
_entity.type
_entity.pdbx_description
1 polymer ?
#
loop_
_entity_poly.entity_id
_entity_poly.type
_entity_poly.pdbx_seq_one_letter_code
_entity_poly.pdbx_strand_id
1 'polypeptide(L)'
;ALEEALEAMSERLEALEAELRDLPPEEAERAEELMERIEALRRKEEASEDLLASKYHDALVHGEYDDDDDDDGDDDGDSGTEEEDAGNPAAGSARPSKP
;
A
#
# COMPACT_ATOMS: atom_id res chain seq x y z
N ALA A 1 6.28 11.64 -11.64
CA ALA A 1 4.92 11.12 -11.42
C ALA A 1 4.62 10.83 -9.94
N LEU A 2 5.25 9.84 -9.29
CA LEU A 2 4.97 9.51 -7.88
C LEU A 2 5.76 10.40 -6.91
N GLU A 3 7.02 10.70 -7.22
CA GLU A 3 7.87 11.64 -6.48
C GLU A 3 7.31 13.07 -6.53
N GLU A 4 6.94 13.55 -7.72
CA GLU A 4 6.26 14.86 -7.87
C GLU A 4 4.92 14.92 -7.11
N ALA A 5 4.22 13.79 -6.99
CA ALA A 5 2.98 13.72 -6.21
C ALA A 5 3.25 13.78 -4.70
N LEU A 6 4.34 13.17 -4.22
CA LEU A 6 4.80 13.29 -2.83
C LEU A 6 5.21 14.74 -2.51
N GLU A 7 6.00 15.36 -3.37
CA GLU A 7 6.43 16.76 -3.21
C GLU A 7 5.21 17.71 -3.14
N ALA A 8 4.25 17.55 -4.04
CA ALA A 8 3.02 18.33 -4.03
C ALA A 8 2.12 18.06 -2.81
N MET A 9 2.13 16.85 -2.25
CA MET A 9 1.42 16.54 -1.00
C MET A 9 2.10 17.20 0.20
N SER A 10 3.43 17.21 0.23
CA SER A 10 4.24 17.84 1.27
C SER A 10 4.02 19.36 1.31
N GLU A 11 4.08 20.04 0.16
CA GLU A 11 3.76 21.48 0.06
C GLU A 11 2.34 21.79 0.55
N ARG A 12 1.39 20.91 0.23
CA ARG A 12 -0.01 21.07 0.63
C ARG A 12 -0.21 20.85 2.13
N LEU A 13 0.55 19.94 2.75
CA LEU A 13 0.56 19.74 4.19
C LEU A 13 1.09 20.98 4.90
N GLU A 14 2.21 21.55 4.44
CA GLU A 14 2.77 22.77 5.00
C GLU A 14 1.78 23.94 4.95
N ALA A 15 1.07 24.09 3.83
CA ALA A 15 0.06 25.12 3.68
C ALA A 15 -1.13 24.95 4.65
N LEU A 16 -1.62 23.71 4.84
CA LEU A 16 -2.72 23.43 5.77
C LEU A 16 -2.29 23.58 7.24
N GLU A 17 -1.05 23.23 7.58
CA GLU A 17 -0.49 23.45 8.91
C GLU A 17 -0.31 24.94 9.21
N ALA A 18 0.08 25.74 8.22
CA ALA A 18 0.12 27.19 8.34
C ALA A 18 -1.27 27.78 8.55
N GLU A 19 -2.27 27.32 7.77
CA GLU A 19 -3.66 27.74 7.94
C GLU A 19 -4.20 27.40 9.34
N LEU A 20 -3.90 26.20 9.85
CA LEU A 20 -4.28 25.78 11.20
C LEU A 20 -3.59 26.62 12.29
N ARG A 21 -2.32 27.00 12.08
CA ARG A 21 -1.56 27.85 13.02
C ARG A 21 -2.13 29.26 13.11
N ASP A 22 -2.55 29.82 11.98
CA ASP A 22 -3.09 31.17 11.90
C ASP A 22 -4.59 31.23 12.23
N LEU A 23 -5.22 30.07 12.44
CA LEU A 23 -6.64 29.98 12.70
C LEU A 23 -7.00 30.52 14.10
N PRO A 24 -8.00 31.41 14.20
CA PRO A 24 -8.44 31.90 15.50
C PRO A 24 -9.07 30.78 16.34
N PRO A 25 -8.93 30.81 17.67
CA PRO A 25 -9.42 29.75 18.57
C PRO A 25 -10.96 29.63 18.61
N GLU A 26 -11.67 30.61 18.06
CA GLU A 26 -13.14 30.60 17.93
C GLU A 26 -13.62 29.69 16.80
N GLU A 27 -12.74 29.35 15.85
CA GLU A 27 -13.00 28.47 14.71
C GLU A 27 -12.60 27.01 15.00
N ALA A 28 -12.98 26.49 16.17
CA ALA A 28 -12.61 25.14 16.62
C ALA A 28 -13.05 24.03 15.65
N GLU A 29 -14.24 24.14 15.06
CA GLU A 29 -14.75 23.17 14.08
C GLU A 29 -13.88 23.12 12.81
N ARG A 30 -13.42 24.28 12.33
CA ARG A 30 -12.52 24.36 11.18
C ARG A 30 -11.10 23.91 11.52
N ALA A 31 -10.65 24.13 12.75
CA ALA A 31 -9.40 23.56 13.24
C ALA A 31 -9.45 22.03 13.23
N GLU A 32 -10.55 21.44 13.71
CA GLU A 32 -10.78 19.98 13.70
C GLU A 32 -10.79 19.43 12.27
N GLU A 33 -11.50 20.09 11.34
CA GLU A 33 -11.51 19.69 9.93
C GLU A 33 -10.11 19.76 9.29
N LEU A 34 -9.35 20.83 9.57
CA LEU A 34 -7.98 20.98 9.07
C LEU A 34 -7.05 19.90 9.65
N MET A 35 -7.17 19.60 10.94
CA MET A 35 -6.40 18.52 11.58
C MET A 35 -6.71 17.16 10.96
N GLU A 36 -7.99 16.82 10.78
CA GLU A 36 -8.40 15.56 10.14
C GLU A 36 -7.85 15.47 8.70
N ARG A 37 -7.88 16.59 7.97
CA ARG A 37 -7.38 16.66 6.60
C ARG A 37 -5.86 16.52 6.51
N ILE A 38 -5.13 17.12 7.45
CA ILE A 38 -3.68 16.97 7.60
C ILE A 38 -3.35 15.51 7.90
N GLU A 39 -4.03 14.87 8.84
CA GLU A 39 -3.81 13.44 9.15
C GLU A 39 -4.08 12.54 7.94
N ALA A 40 -5.17 12.79 7.22
CA ALA A 40 -5.52 12.00 6.03
C ALA A 40 -4.50 12.17 4.91
N LEU A 41 -3.91 13.36 4.76
CA LEU A 41 -2.83 13.61 3.80
C LEU A 41 -1.53 12.92 4.23
N ARG A 42 -1.15 13.00 5.50
CA ARG A 42 0.05 12.29 6.02
C ARG A 42 -0.01 10.78 5.82
N ARG A 43 -1.17 10.14 6.06
CA ARG A 43 -1.34 8.70 5.78
C ARG A 43 -1.21 8.37 4.30
N LYS A 44 -1.61 9.29 3.40
CA LYS A 44 -1.47 9.10 1.95
C LYS A 44 -0.04 9.32 1.49
N GLU A 45 0.68 10.26 2.09
CA GLU A 45 2.10 10.48 1.87
C GLU A 45 2.88 9.22 2.27
N GLU A 46 2.70 8.73 3.50
CA GLU A 46 3.31 7.48 4.00
C GLU A 46 3.03 6.29 3.08
N ALA A 47 1.76 6.06 2.71
CA ALA A 47 1.41 4.98 1.78
C ALA A 47 2.06 5.14 0.39
N SER A 48 2.29 6.38 -0.05
CA SER A 48 2.95 6.66 -1.34
C SER A 48 4.46 6.47 -1.24
N GLU A 49 5.08 6.81 -0.11
CA GLU A 49 6.49 6.54 0.20
C GLU A 49 6.76 5.03 0.24
N ASP A 50 5.91 4.26 0.91
CA ASP A 50 6.01 2.79 0.96
C ASP A 50 5.95 2.17 -0.44
N LEU A 51 5.04 2.65 -1.29
CA LEU A 51 4.94 2.22 -2.68
C LEU A 51 6.19 2.59 -3.48
N LEU A 52 6.76 3.77 -3.24
CA LEU A 52 8.00 4.19 -3.88
C LEU A 52 9.17 3.31 -3.45
N ALA A 53 9.30 3.05 -2.15
CA ALA A 53 10.32 2.16 -1.58
C ALA A 53 10.19 0.74 -2.13
N SER A 54 8.98 0.20 -2.25
CA SER A 54 8.74 -1.11 -2.85
C SER A 54 9.13 -1.15 -4.34
N LYS A 55 8.87 -0.09 -5.11
CA LYS A 55 9.29 -0.01 -6.52
C LYS A 55 10.80 0.06 -6.66
N TYR A 56 11.48 0.79 -5.79
CA TYR A 56 12.94 0.83 -5.77
C TYR A 56 13.54 -0.51 -5.35
N HIS A 57 12.91 -1.22 -4.41
CA HIS A 57 13.31 -2.57 -4.05
C HIS A 57 13.14 -3.56 -5.21
N ASP A 58 12.01 -3.52 -5.92
CA ASP A 58 11.76 -4.35 -7.11
C ASP A 58 12.77 -4.06 -8.23
N ALA A 59 13.05 -2.78 -8.50
CA ALA A 59 14.07 -2.37 -9.47
C ALA A 59 15.49 -2.81 -9.09
N LEU A 60 15.81 -2.84 -7.79
CA LEU A 60 17.09 -3.36 -7.29
C LEU A 60 17.15 -4.89 -7.32
N VAL A 61 16.06 -5.60 -7.03
CA VAL A 61 16.05 -7.08 -7.00
C VAL A 61 15.96 -7.68 -8.40
N HIS A 62 15.29 -7.01 -9.35
CA HIS A 62 15.14 -7.48 -10.73
C HIS A 62 16.14 -6.83 -11.70
N GLY A 63 16.83 -5.75 -11.31
CA GLY A 63 17.90 -5.16 -12.10
C GLY A 63 19.24 -5.89 -12.06
N GLU A 64 19.42 -6.87 -11.16
CA GLU A 64 20.68 -7.66 -11.03
C GLU A 64 20.58 -9.08 -11.62
N TYR A 65 19.53 -9.39 -12.39
CA TYR A 65 19.35 -10.69 -13.07
C TYR A 65 19.04 -10.55 -14.57
N ASP A 66 19.75 -9.66 -15.27
CA ASP A 66 19.74 -9.59 -16.74
C ASP A 66 21.18 -9.55 -17.29
N ASP A 67 22.07 -10.40 -16.75
CA ASP A 67 23.28 -10.80 -17.48
C ASP A 67 23.49 -12.31 -17.30
N ASP A 68 23.32 -13.02 -18.41
CA ASP A 68 23.78 -14.36 -18.75
C ASP A 68 23.22 -15.57 -17.98
N ASP A 69 22.16 -16.19 -18.52
CA ASP A 69 22.23 -17.63 -18.87
C ASP A 69 21.14 -17.95 -19.92
N ASP A 70 21.50 -17.76 -21.19
CA ASP A 70 21.15 -18.71 -22.25
C ASP A 70 21.70 -20.09 -21.82
N ASP A 71 20.99 -20.84 -20.97
CA ASP A 71 21.21 -22.27 -20.85
C ASP A 71 20.01 -23.00 -21.45
N ASP A 72 20.20 -23.43 -22.70
CA ASP A 72 19.40 -24.42 -23.41
C ASP A 72 19.45 -25.76 -22.65
N GLY A 73 18.76 -25.82 -21.50
CA GLY A 73 18.60 -27.01 -20.68
C GLY A 73 17.35 -27.78 -21.09
N ASP A 74 17.48 -28.59 -22.13
CA ASP A 74 16.54 -29.67 -22.46
C ASP A 74 16.61 -30.72 -21.33
N ASP A 75 15.69 -30.68 -20.35
CA ASP A 75 15.51 -31.78 -19.40
C ASP A 75 14.05 -32.24 -19.39
N ASP A 76 13.80 -33.23 -20.24
CA ASP A 76 12.65 -34.13 -20.24
C ASP A 76 12.49 -34.83 -18.88
N GLY A 77 11.96 -34.10 -17.89
CA GLY A 77 11.68 -34.58 -16.54
C GLY A 77 10.26 -35.10 -16.37
N ASP A 78 9.91 -36.19 -17.04
CA ASP A 78 8.75 -37.02 -16.70
C ASP A 78 8.83 -37.47 -15.23
N SER A 79 7.89 -37.01 -14.40
CA SER A 79 7.55 -37.71 -13.16
C SER A 79 6.05 -37.55 -12.92
N GLY A 80 5.32 -38.57 -13.36
CA GLY A 80 3.87 -38.63 -13.26
C GLY A 80 3.32 -38.81 -11.85
N THR A 81 1.98 -38.80 -11.83
CA THR A 81 1.06 -39.45 -10.87
C THR A 81 1.00 -38.79 -9.47
N GLU A 82 -0.15 -38.50 -8.87
CA GLU A 82 -1.55 -38.77 -9.19
C GLU A 82 -2.46 -37.92 -8.26
N GLU A 83 -3.75 -37.91 -8.60
CA GLU A 83 -4.90 -37.23 -7.99
C GLU A 83 -4.97 -37.40 -6.46
N GLU A 84 -5.51 -36.43 -5.71
CA GLU A 84 -6.80 -36.47 -4.97
C GLU A 84 -6.64 -35.37 -3.89
N ASP A 85 -7.57 -34.53 -3.45
CA ASP A 85 -9.00 -34.66 -3.21
C ASP A 85 -9.58 -33.25 -2.97
N ALA A 86 -10.76 -32.99 -3.52
CA ALA A 86 -11.51 -31.77 -3.32
C ALA A 86 -12.25 -31.81 -1.98
N GLY A 87 -11.93 -30.90 -1.04
CA GLY A 87 -12.58 -30.86 0.27
C GLY A 87 -12.88 -29.46 0.79
N ASN A 88 -13.89 -28.79 0.23
CA ASN A 88 -14.57 -27.62 0.84
C ASN A 88 -16.09 -27.80 0.64
N PRO A 89 -17.03 -27.28 1.46
CA PRO A 89 -16.99 -26.70 2.82
C PRO A 89 -18.00 -27.38 3.80
N ALA A 90 -17.66 -27.58 5.07
CA ALA A 90 -18.66 -27.96 6.08
C ALA A 90 -19.30 -26.70 6.71
N ALA A 91 -20.57 -26.53 6.40
CA ALA A 91 -21.49 -25.54 6.94
C ALA A 91 -21.55 -25.56 8.49
N GLY A 92 -21.53 -24.37 9.08
CA GLY A 92 -21.73 -24.16 10.51
C GLY A 92 -22.48 -22.87 10.78
N SER A 93 -23.75 -22.82 10.39
CA SER A 93 -24.68 -21.77 10.83
C SER A 93 -24.78 -21.76 12.36
N ALA A 94 -24.36 -20.67 13.00
CA ALA A 94 -24.80 -20.33 14.36
C ALA A 94 -25.06 -18.83 14.44
N ARG A 95 -26.35 -18.46 14.36
CA ARG A 95 -26.85 -17.11 14.62
C ARG A 95 -26.85 -16.86 16.14
N PRO A 96 -26.49 -15.65 16.62
CA PRO A 96 -26.76 -15.28 18.00
C PRO A 96 -28.22 -14.84 18.15
N SER A 97 -28.95 -15.47 19.06
CA SER A 97 -30.27 -15.00 19.52
C SER A 97 -30.14 -14.51 20.96
N LYS A 98 -30.27 -13.20 21.18
CA LYS A 98 -30.74 -12.64 22.46
C LYS A 98 -31.18 -11.18 22.32
N PRO A 99 -32.32 -10.83 22.92
CA PRO A 99 -32.37 -9.74 23.88
C PRO A 99 -32.38 -10.27 25.32
#